data_AF-A0A0B1R698-F1
#
_entry.id   AF-A0A0B1R698-F1
#
_cell.length_a   1.000
_cell.length_b   1.000
_cell.length_c   1.000
_cell.angle_alpha   90.00
_cell.angle_beta   90.00
_cell.angle_gamma   90.00
#
_symmetry.space_group_name_H-M   'P 1'
#
loop_
_entity.id
_entity.type
_entity.pdbx_description
1 polymer ?
#
loop_
_entity_poly.entity_id
_entity_poly.type
_entity_poly.pdbx_seq_one_letter_code
_entity_poly.pdbx_strand_id
1 'polypeptide(L)'
;MSTISSVSSISSASSGGGSTSQIASLNKQIQSLTQQVKDLADDDTLTDEQKSEEQQMLESQIAMVEAQIAQIEQQQAEKAQQKQEAQQPTAASATSAPKADGINRPTDTNQINVYV
;
A
#
# COMPACT_ATOMS: atom_id res chain seq x y z
N MET A 1 7.46 13.30 42.19
CA MET A 1 7.98 13.38 40.81
C MET A 1 8.81 12.12 40.54
N SER A 2 8.24 11.12 39.90
CA SER A 2 8.95 9.95 39.36
C SER A 2 8.10 9.37 38.23
N THR A 3 8.70 9.33 37.05
CA THR A 3 8.16 9.05 35.73
C THR A 3 8.34 7.59 35.37
N ILE A 4 7.25 6.83 35.23
CA ILE A 4 7.22 5.62 34.39
C ILE A 4 5.83 5.55 33.74
N SER A 5 5.67 6.26 32.62
CA SER A 5 4.59 5.99 31.69
C SER A 5 5.03 4.79 30.85
N SER A 6 4.40 3.65 31.13
CA SER A 6 4.49 2.43 30.35
C SER A 6 4.27 2.74 28.88
N VAL A 7 5.35 2.71 28.09
CA VAL A 7 5.27 2.68 26.63
C VAL A 7 4.82 1.28 26.24
N SER A 8 3.53 1.01 26.45
CA SER A 8 2.87 -0.15 25.87
C SER A 8 2.93 0.06 24.37
N SER A 9 3.84 -0.69 23.76
CA SER A 9 3.93 -1.02 22.34
C SER A 9 2.63 -0.73 21.61
N ILE A 10 2.54 0.46 21.00
CA ILE A 10 1.59 0.69 19.92
C ILE A 10 2.10 -0.17 18.78
N SER A 11 1.64 -1.42 18.83
CA SER A 11 1.59 -2.37 17.74
C SER A 11 1.35 -1.56 16.48
N SER A 12 2.37 -1.53 15.64
CA SER A 12 2.36 -1.03 14.28
C SER A 12 1.04 -1.46 13.66
N ALA A 13 0.08 -0.53 13.63
CA ALA A 13 -1.18 -0.71 12.94
C ALA A 13 -0.79 -0.85 11.48
N SER A 14 -0.67 -2.10 11.06
CA SER A 14 -0.44 -2.56 9.71
C SER A 14 -1.41 -1.79 8.82
N SER A 15 -0.88 -0.75 8.18
CA SER A 15 -1.50 0.01 7.10
C SER A 15 -1.52 -0.87 5.84
N GLY A 16 -2.17 -2.03 5.96
CA GLY A 16 -2.16 -3.10 4.97
C GLY A 16 -3.36 -3.09 4.02
N GLY A 17 -4.28 -2.14 4.13
CA GLY A 17 -5.55 -2.13 3.38
C GLY A 17 -5.88 -0.86 2.59
N GLY A 18 -4.97 0.11 2.49
CA GLY A 18 -5.30 1.46 2.00
C GLY A 18 -5.37 1.61 0.47
N SER A 19 -4.50 0.93 -0.28
CA SER A 19 -4.29 1.23 -1.70
C SER A 19 -5.38 0.67 -2.62
N THR A 20 -5.80 -0.60 -2.45
CA THR A 20 -6.85 -1.21 -3.29
C THR A 20 -8.18 -0.46 -3.21
N SER A 21 -8.63 -0.09 -2.01
CA SER A 21 -9.86 0.68 -1.81
C SER A 21 -9.77 2.09 -2.41
N GLN A 22 -8.58 2.67 -2.42
CA GLN A 22 -8.32 3.97 -3.04
C GLN A 22 -8.39 3.88 -4.57
N ILE A 23 -7.75 2.89 -5.20
CA ILE A 23 -7.90 2.62 -6.65
C ILE A 23 -9.37 2.42 -7.05
N ALA A 24 -10.13 1.65 -6.26
CA ALA A 24 -11.54 1.39 -6.56
C ALA A 24 -12.38 2.68 -6.54
N SER A 25 -12.11 3.56 -5.58
CA SER A 25 -12.77 4.87 -5.46
C SER A 25 -12.39 5.80 -6.62
N LEU A 26 -11.11 5.86 -6.98
CA LEU A 26 -10.61 6.65 -8.11
C LEU A 26 -11.18 6.16 -9.45
N ASN A 27 -11.29 4.84 -9.66
CA ASN A 27 -11.92 4.26 -10.84
C ASN A 27 -13.41 4.63 -10.95
N LYS A 28 -14.14 4.65 -9.83
CA LYS A 28 -15.53 5.13 -9.82
C LYS A 28 -15.60 6.61 -10.18
N GLN A 29 -14.65 7.41 -9.71
CA GLN A 29 -14.59 8.83 -10.02
C GLN A 29 -14.35 9.08 -11.51
N ILE A 30 -13.47 8.32 -12.16
CA ILE A 30 -13.31 8.35 -13.63
C ILE A 30 -14.62 8.03 -14.34
N GLN A 31 -15.33 6.98 -13.92
CA GLN A 31 -16.60 6.61 -14.54
C GLN A 31 -17.65 7.72 -14.39
N SER A 32 -17.74 8.34 -13.21
CA SER A 32 -18.64 9.48 -12.98
C SER A 32 -18.26 10.71 -13.81
N LEU A 33 -16.98 11.06 -13.89
CA LEU A 33 -16.50 12.18 -14.71
C LEU A 33 -16.75 11.91 -16.19
N THR A 34 -16.55 10.68 -16.65
CA THR A 34 -16.83 10.28 -18.05
C THR A 34 -18.32 10.33 -18.38
N GLN A 35 -19.19 9.96 -17.43
CA GLN A 35 -20.64 10.14 -17.59
C GLN A 35 -20.98 11.62 -17.65
N GLN A 36 -20.43 12.46 -16.76
CA GLN A 36 -20.66 13.91 -16.81
C GLN A 36 -20.23 14.53 -18.13
N VAL A 37 -19.10 14.10 -18.74
CA VAL A 37 -18.69 14.57 -20.07
C VAL A 37 -19.71 14.19 -21.15
N LYS A 38 -20.31 13.00 -21.06
CA LYS A 38 -21.36 12.56 -22.00
C LYS A 38 -22.65 13.35 -21.79
N ASP A 39 -23.10 13.45 -20.54
CA ASP A 39 -24.29 14.21 -20.17
C ASP A 39 -24.15 15.68 -20.60
N LEU A 40 -22.95 16.29 -20.47
CA LEU A 40 -22.65 17.64 -20.97
C LEU A 40 -22.76 17.77 -22.49
N ALA A 41 -22.37 16.73 -23.22
CA ALA A 41 -22.51 16.72 -24.68
C ALA A 41 -24.00 16.72 -25.08
N ASP A 42 -24.81 15.93 -24.37
CA ASP A 42 -26.27 15.80 -24.56
C ASP A 42 -27.08 16.98 -23.97
N ASP A 43 -26.48 17.85 -23.16
CA ASP A 43 -27.16 18.98 -22.51
C ASP A 43 -27.33 20.17 -23.47
N ASP A 44 -28.47 20.30 -24.14
CA ASP A 44 -28.77 21.41 -25.05
C ASP A 44 -28.99 22.79 -24.37
N THR A 45 -28.87 22.88 -23.04
CA THR A 45 -29.09 24.14 -22.31
C THR A 45 -27.85 25.05 -22.25
N LEU A 46 -26.66 24.48 -22.51
CA LEU A 46 -25.37 25.17 -22.50
C LEU A 46 -24.90 25.54 -23.91
N THR A 47 -24.22 26.68 -24.04
CA THR A 47 -23.59 27.08 -25.31
C THR A 47 -22.37 26.22 -25.62
N ASP A 48 -22.00 26.11 -26.91
CA ASP A 48 -20.84 25.32 -27.35
C ASP A 48 -19.53 25.71 -26.64
N GLU A 49 -19.34 27.01 -26.38
CA GLU A 49 -18.18 27.51 -25.62
C GLU A 49 -18.16 26.99 -24.18
N GLN A 50 -19.30 27.05 -23.46
CA GLN A 50 -19.38 26.54 -22.09
C GLN A 50 -19.19 25.04 -22.02
N LYS A 51 -19.78 24.29 -22.96
CA LYS A 51 -19.57 22.84 -23.08
C LYS A 51 -18.10 22.52 -23.29
N SER A 52 -17.42 23.24 -24.17
CA SER A 52 -16.00 23.01 -24.46
C SER A 52 -15.12 23.29 -23.25
N GLU A 53 -15.39 24.35 -22.49
CA GLU A 53 -14.65 24.68 -21.26
C GLU A 53 -14.87 23.62 -20.16
N GLU A 54 -16.12 23.21 -19.92
CA GLU A 54 -16.43 22.17 -18.93
C GLU A 54 -15.86 20.81 -19.33
N GLN A 55 -15.94 20.46 -20.62
CA GLN A 55 -15.34 19.23 -21.14
C GLN A 55 -13.83 19.22 -20.93
N GLN A 56 -13.12 20.31 -21.25
CA GLN A 56 -11.68 20.41 -20.97
C GLN A 56 -11.37 20.27 -19.47
N MET A 57 -12.16 20.88 -18.60
CA MET A 57 -11.98 20.79 -17.16
C MET A 57 -12.15 19.36 -16.66
N LEU A 58 -13.17 18.65 -17.14
CA LEU A 58 -13.44 17.26 -16.80
C LEU A 58 -12.37 16.32 -17.35
N GLU A 59 -11.94 16.50 -18.60
CA GLU A 59 -10.84 15.73 -19.19
C GLU A 59 -9.53 15.91 -18.41
N SER A 60 -9.22 17.14 -17.98
CA SER A 60 -8.07 17.43 -17.13
C SER A 60 -8.16 16.71 -15.77
N GLN A 61 -9.34 16.68 -15.15
CA GLN A 61 -9.58 15.92 -13.92
C GLN A 61 -9.43 14.41 -14.13
N ILE A 62 -9.94 13.87 -15.24
CA ILE A 62 -9.79 12.45 -15.59
C ILE A 62 -8.30 12.11 -15.70
N ALA A 63 -7.52 12.89 -16.46
CA ALA A 63 -6.09 12.66 -16.62
C ALA A 63 -5.34 12.68 -15.28
N MET A 64 -5.71 13.58 -14.37
CA MET A 64 -5.14 13.64 -13.03
C MET A 64 -5.45 12.36 -12.22
N VAL A 65 -6.69 11.88 -12.27
CA VAL A 65 -7.12 10.68 -11.55
C VAL A 65 -6.44 9.43 -12.13
N GLU A 66 -6.32 9.33 -13.45
CA GLU A 66 -5.59 8.25 -14.12
C GLU A 66 -4.12 8.22 -13.71
N ALA A 67 -3.46 9.38 -13.66
CA ALA A 67 -2.09 9.50 -13.19
C ALA A 67 -1.94 9.03 -11.72
N GLN A 68 -2.89 9.38 -10.85
CA GLN A 68 -2.89 8.91 -9.47
C GLN A 68 -3.06 7.38 -9.38
N ILE A 69 -3.95 6.79 -10.18
CA ILE A 69 -4.12 5.34 -10.22
C ILE A 69 -2.81 4.66 -10.62
N ALA A 70 -2.19 5.09 -11.72
CA ALA A 70 -0.93 4.52 -12.20
C ALA A 70 0.18 4.61 -11.14
N GLN A 71 0.26 5.73 -10.41
CA GLN A 71 1.22 5.92 -9.33
C GLN A 71 0.98 4.97 -8.15
N ILE A 72 -0.29 4.72 -7.78
CA ILE A 72 -0.59 3.78 -6.69
C ILE A 72 -0.38 2.33 -7.15
N GLU A 73 -0.68 1.99 -8.41
CA GLU A 73 -0.41 0.67 -8.97
C GLU A 73 1.08 0.33 -8.97
N GLN A 74 1.95 1.27 -9.38
CA GLN A 74 3.40 1.10 -9.26
C GLN A 74 3.82 0.85 -7.80
N GLN A 75 3.38 1.69 -6.87
CA GLN A 75 3.72 1.53 -5.45
C GLN A 75 3.25 0.18 -4.89
N GLN A 76 2.11 -0.33 -5.34
CA GLN A 76 1.63 -1.66 -4.94
C GLN A 76 2.51 -2.78 -5.50
N ALA A 77 2.90 -2.68 -6.77
CA ALA A 77 3.81 -3.64 -7.40
C ALA A 77 5.18 -3.67 -6.71
N GLU A 78 5.73 -2.51 -6.36
CA GLU A 78 6.99 -2.39 -5.62
C GLU A 78 6.90 -2.98 -4.20
N LYS A 79 5.80 -2.70 -3.47
CA LYS A 79 5.57 -3.28 -2.14
C LYS A 79 5.37 -4.80 -2.18
N ALA A 80 4.74 -5.31 -3.24
CA ALA A 80 4.57 -6.75 -3.42
C ALA A 80 5.92 -7.45 -3.64
N GLN A 81 6.81 -6.87 -4.46
CA GLN A 81 8.17 -7.38 -4.67
C GLN A 81 9.01 -7.34 -3.39
N GLN A 82 9.04 -6.21 -2.68
CA GLN A 82 9.78 -6.11 -1.41
C GLN A 82 9.30 -7.10 -0.34
N LYS A 83 8.00 -7.41 -0.29
CA LYS A 83 7.46 -8.43 0.62
C LYS A 83 7.89 -9.85 0.24
N GLN A 84 8.01 -10.16 -1.04
CA GLN A 84 8.48 -11.47 -1.50
C GLN A 84 9.98 -11.66 -1.23
N GLU A 85 10.79 -10.62 -1.42
CA GLU A 85 12.23 -10.65 -1.10
C GLU A 85 12.49 -10.76 0.40
N ALA A 86 11.69 -10.09 1.24
CA ALA A 86 11.75 -10.24 2.70
C ALA A 86 11.21 -11.58 3.23
N GLN A 87 10.50 -12.35 2.40
CA GLN A 87 9.95 -13.66 2.73
C GLN A 87 10.72 -14.82 2.10
N GLN A 88 11.87 -14.60 1.43
CA GLN A 88 12.76 -15.73 1.16
C GLN A 88 13.21 -16.31 2.50
N PRO A 89 12.71 -17.50 2.89
CA PRO A 89 13.26 -18.20 4.03
C PRO A 89 14.63 -18.65 3.55
N THR A 90 15.65 -18.50 4.38
CA THR A 90 16.82 -19.36 4.30
C THR A 90 16.35 -20.80 4.53
N ALA A 91 15.84 -21.42 3.46
CA ALA A 91 15.47 -22.82 3.35
C ALA A 91 16.76 -23.63 3.22
N ALA A 92 17.55 -23.64 4.28
CA ALA A 92 18.66 -24.54 4.51
C ALA A 92 18.52 -25.14 5.92
N SER A 93 17.34 -25.65 6.26
CA SER A 93 17.17 -26.50 7.45
C SER A 93 15.91 -27.36 7.35
N ALA A 94 15.85 -28.20 6.33
CA ALA A 94 14.92 -29.33 6.29
C ALA A 94 15.65 -30.57 5.76
N THR A 95 16.48 -31.17 6.61
CA THR A 95 16.73 -32.60 6.56
C THR A 95 16.54 -33.14 7.97
N SER A 96 15.39 -33.79 8.15
CA SER A 96 15.19 -34.97 8.99
C SER A 96 15.38 -34.83 10.50
N ALA A 97 14.28 -34.83 11.23
CA ALA A 97 14.19 -35.35 12.61
C ALA A 97 14.37 -36.88 12.60
N PRO A 98 14.50 -37.60 13.75
CA PRO A 98 14.91 -37.21 15.11
C PRO A 98 15.99 -38.17 15.68
N LYS A 99 16.97 -37.68 16.42
CA LYS A 99 17.64 -38.50 17.45
C LYS A 99 18.25 -37.62 18.53
N ALA A 100 18.01 -38.08 19.74
CA ALA A 100 18.38 -37.44 20.98
C ALA A 100 19.90 -37.28 21.15
N ASP A 101 20.19 -36.39 22.10
CA ASP A 101 21.35 -36.33 22.98
C ASP A 101 22.65 -35.70 22.45
N GLY A 102 23.12 -34.72 23.22
CA GLY A 102 24.50 -34.20 23.11
C GLY A 102 24.63 -32.70 22.84
N ILE A 103 24.60 -31.90 23.91
CA ILE A 103 25.46 -30.72 24.11
C ILE A 103 25.04 -29.41 23.41
N ASN A 104 24.52 -28.49 24.22
CA ASN A 104 24.67 -27.03 24.18
C ASN A 104 24.48 -26.32 22.81
N ARG A 105 23.22 -26.02 22.47
CA ARG A 105 22.89 -25.07 21.38
C ARG A 105 22.74 -23.68 21.99
N PRO A 106 23.70 -22.75 21.81
CA PRO A 106 23.57 -21.39 22.32
C PRO A 106 22.39 -20.71 21.63
N THR A 107 21.42 -20.26 22.40
CA THR A 107 20.34 -19.38 21.95
C THR A 107 20.80 -17.93 22.15
N ASP A 108 20.52 -17.06 21.17
CA ASP A 108 20.84 -15.61 21.15
C ASP A 108 20.14 -14.78 22.26
N THR A 109 19.70 -15.42 23.35
CA THR A 109 19.09 -14.78 24.52
C THR A 109 20.12 -14.40 25.60
N ASN A 110 21.38 -14.83 25.51
CA ASN A 110 22.40 -14.54 26.54
C ASN A 110 23.74 -14.03 25.98
N GLN A 111 23.75 -12.89 25.28
CA GLN A 111 25.01 -12.14 25.10
C GLN A 111 25.29 -11.29 26.35
N ILE A 112 25.80 -11.96 27.39
CA ILE A 112 26.45 -11.32 28.54
C ILE A 112 27.79 -10.79 28.02
N ASN A 113 27.89 -9.49 27.79
CA ASN A 113 29.16 -8.83 27.55
C ASN A 113 29.93 -8.75 28.88
N VAL A 114 30.80 -9.73 29.14
CA VAL A 114 31.79 -9.67 30.23
C VAL A 114 32.96 -8.79 29.79
N TYR A 115 33.26 -7.75 30.57
CA TYR A 115 34.38 -6.82 30.40
C TYR A 115 35.69 -7.49 30.88
N VAL A 116 36.79 -7.27 30.16
CA VAL A 116 38.16 -7.58 30.63
C VAL A 116 38.80 -6.40 31.34
#